data_AF-A0A9D7TX09-F1
#
_entry.id   AF-A0A9D7TX09-F1
#
_cell.length_a   1.000
_cell.length_b   1.000
_cell.length_c   1.000
_cell.angle_alpha   90.00
_cell.angle_beta   90.00
_cell.angle_gamma   90.00
#
_symmetry.space_group_name_H-M   'P 1'
#
loop_
_entity.id
_entity.type
_entity.pdbx_description
1 polymer ?
#
loop_
_entity_poly.entity_id
_entity_poly.type
_entity_poly.pdbx_seq_one_letter_code
_entity_poly.pdbx_strand_id
1 'polypeptide(L)'
;MCDDKRRTLLTTSGTNSAGTQSVFTTKYRDYPTYGDYAPQIRYAEVLLLLAEAEARNAATVSSRAVDLLNVVRNRSLATPATQQYTVAGFADKVALIKAILLERRIEFLAEGKRWEILAAYVRR
;
A
#
# COMPACT_ATOMS: atom_id res chain seq x y z
N MET A 1 -7.54 10.34 -6.23
CA MET A 1 -6.33 9.92 -5.48
C MET A 1 -5.46 11.11 -5.02
N CYS A 2 -6.01 12.33 -4.96
CA CYS A 2 -5.34 13.51 -4.42
C CYS A 2 -5.41 13.54 -2.87
N ASP A 3 -6.40 12.84 -2.34
CA ASP A 3 -6.91 12.88 -0.98
C ASP A 3 -6.53 11.66 -0.12
N ASP A 4 -5.59 10.83 -0.61
CA ASP A 4 -5.03 9.75 0.22
C ASP A 4 -4.25 10.37 1.38
N LYS A 5 -4.74 10.16 2.60
CA LYS A 5 -4.18 10.76 3.82
C LYS A 5 -2.70 10.43 4.02
N ARG A 6 -2.19 9.33 3.46
CA ARG A 6 -0.78 8.96 3.58
C ARG A 6 0.14 9.93 2.82
N ARG A 7 -0.35 10.62 1.79
CA ARG A 7 0.43 11.62 1.04
C ARG A 7 0.69 12.90 1.83
N THR A 8 -0.12 13.18 2.85
CA THR A 8 0.03 14.35 3.71
C THR A 8 0.53 13.99 5.09
N LEU A 9 0.15 12.82 5.63
CA LEU A 9 0.55 12.38 6.97
C LEU A 9 1.92 11.67 7.01
N LEU A 10 2.28 10.93 5.94
CA LEU A 10 3.48 10.07 5.92
C LEU A 10 4.58 10.57 4.97
N THR A 11 4.36 11.70 4.32
CA THR A 11 5.36 12.36 3.47
C THR A 11 5.34 13.88 3.63
N THR A 12 6.49 14.51 3.45
CA THR A 12 6.65 15.96 3.42
C THR A 12 7.48 16.38 2.23
N SER A 13 7.22 17.56 1.66
CA SER A 13 8.08 18.18 0.66
C SER A 13 9.18 18.99 1.34
N GLY A 14 10.40 18.94 0.79
CA GLY A 14 11.53 19.72 1.27
C GLY A 14 12.55 19.97 0.16
N THR A 15 13.59 20.74 0.44
CA THR A 15 14.70 20.96 -0.51
C THR A 15 15.80 19.96 -0.22
N ASN A 16 16.21 19.19 -1.24
CA ASN A 16 17.32 18.25 -1.10
C ASN A 16 18.68 18.97 -1.15
N SER A 17 19.77 18.23 -0.92
CA SER A 17 21.14 18.78 -0.95
C SER A 17 21.57 19.33 -2.33
N ALA A 18 20.81 19.06 -3.38
CA ALA A 18 20.99 19.62 -4.73
C ALA A 18 20.09 20.83 -5.00
N GLY A 19 19.47 21.42 -3.97
CA GLY A 19 18.61 22.61 -4.11
C GLY A 19 17.26 22.33 -4.79
N THR A 20 16.90 21.06 -5.01
CA THR A 20 15.67 20.67 -5.73
C THR A 20 14.58 20.25 -4.76
N GLN A 21 13.32 20.60 -5.06
CA GLN A 21 12.16 20.14 -4.30
C GLN A 21 12.04 18.60 -4.41
N SER A 22 12.03 17.91 -3.28
CA SER A 22 11.92 16.46 -3.17
C SER A 22 10.91 16.07 -2.10
N VAL A 23 10.37 14.85 -2.21
CA VAL A 23 9.45 14.28 -1.22
C VAL A 23 10.20 13.33 -0.31
N PHE A 24 10.06 13.54 1.00
CA PHE A 24 10.68 12.74 2.06
C PHE A 24 9.61 12.02 2.88
N THR A 25 9.93 10.84 3.41
CA THR A 25 9.02 10.12 4.29
C THR A 25 9.10 10.68 5.72
N THR A 26 7.95 10.74 6.39
CA THR A 26 7.83 11.22 7.78
C THR A 26 7.49 10.10 8.77
N LYS A 27 7.55 8.84 8.33
CA LYS A 27 7.00 7.67 9.03
C LYS A 27 7.79 7.22 10.25
N TYR A 28 9.11 7.33 10.19
CA TYR A 28 10.03 7.07 11.30
C TYR A 28 10.99 8.26 11.36
N ARG A 29 10.71 9.23 12.21
CA ARG A 29 11.42 10.52 12.26
C ARG A 29 12.09 10.80 13.59
N ASP A 30 11.74 10.06 14.63
CA ASP A 30 12.35 10.23 15.94
C ASP A 30 13.75 9.64 15.97
N TYR A 31 14.66 10.39 15.34
CA TYR A 31 16.10 10.20 15.47
C TYR A 31 16.62 10.59 16.86
N PRO A 32 16.16 11.68 17.52
CA PRO A 32 16.73 12.09 18.79
C PRO A 32 16.58 11.07 19.92
N THR A 33 15.44 10.36 19.98
CA THR A 33 15.16 9.43 21.08
C THR A 33 15.00 7.98 20.67
N TYR A 34 14.96 7.68 19.36
CA TYR A 34 14.73 6.34 18.83
C TYR A 34 13.46 5.66 19.38
N GLY A 35 12.45 6.46 19.74
CA GLY A 35 11.18 5.99 20.30
C GLY A 35 10.21 5.43 19.27
N ASP A 36 10.49 5.62 17.98
CA ASP A 36 9.68 5.09 16.89
C ASP A 36 9.86 3.57 16.76
N TYR A 37 8.84 2.81 17.17
CA TYR A 37 8.82 1.37 16.98
C TYR A 37 8.77 1.00 15.49
N ALA A 38 9.67 0.10 15.07
CA ALA A 38 9.72 -0.46 13.72
C ALA A 38 9.06 -1.86 13.68
N PRO A 39 7.76 -1.96 13.38
CA PRO A 39 7.06 -3.24 13.37
C PRO A 39 7.58 -4.15 12.25
N GLN A 40 7.95 -5.39 12.62
CA GLN A 40 8.43 -6.40 11.66
C GLN A 40 7.29 -6.99 10.81
N ILE A 41 6.11 -7.17 11.41
CA ILE A 41 4.90 -7.65 10.76
C ILE A 41 3.73 -6.83 11.28
N ARG A 42 2.87 -6.36 10.37
CA ARG A 42 1.62 -5.67 10.72
C ARG A 42 0.42 -6.44 10.19
N TYR A 43 -0.73 -6.27 10.84
CA TYR A 43 -1.97 -6.90 10.39
C TYR A 43 -2.33 -6.55 8.94
N ALA A 44 -2.03 -5.33 8.48
CA ALA A 44 -2.21 -4.93 7.09
C ALA A 44 -1.40 -5.79 6.09
N GLU A 45 -0.22 -6.29 6.50
CA GLU A 45 0.61 -7.19 5.67
C GLU A 45 -0.06 -8.54 5.49
N VAL A 46 -0.61 -9.10 6.57
CA VAL A 46 -1.36 -10.36 6.55
C VAL A 46 -2.58 -10.23 5.65
N LEU A 47 -3.34 -9.14 5.78
CA LEU A 47 -4.53 -8.90 4.95
C LEU A 47 -4.20 -8.76 3.47
N LEU A 48 -3.16 -8.00 3.11
CA LEU A 48 -2.76 -7.83 1.72
C LEU A 48 -2.08 -9.08 1.13
N LEU A 49 -1.42 -9.91 1.94
CA LEU A 49 -0.94 -11.24 1.52
C LEU A 49 -2.12 -12.17 1.23
N LEU A 50 -3.11 -12.20 2.12
CA LEU A 50 -4.32 -13.01 1.93
C LEU A 50 -5.10 -12.53 0.70
N ALA A 51 -5.28 -11.22 0.50
CA ALA A 51 -5.93 -10.66 -0.68
C ALA A 51 -5.25 -11.11 -1.98
N GLU A 52 -3.91 -11.08 -2.01
CA GLU A 52 -3.14 -11.54 -3.18
C GLU A 52 -3.33 -13.04 -3.42
N ALA A 53 -3.29 -13.86 -2.38
CA ALA A 53 -3.49 -15.31 -2.47
C ALA A 53 -4.88 -15.65 -3.02
N GLU A 54 -5.92 -15.02 -2.47
CA GLU A 54 -7.32 -15.14 -2.93
C GLU A 54 -7.47 -14.73 -4.40
N ALA A 55 -6.87 -13.60 -4.80
CA ALA A 55 -6.92 -13.12 -6.18
C ALA A 55 -6.18 -14.04 -7.16
N ARG A 56 -5.08 -14.68 -6.74
CA ARG A 56 -4.32 -15.63 -7.58
C ARG A 56 -5.03 -16.96 -7.75
N ASN A 57 -5.65 -17.47 -6.68
CA ASN A 57 -6.35 -18.76 -6.69
C ASN A 57 -7.68 -18.69 -7.46
N ALA A 58 -8.29 -17.51 -7.55
CA ALA A 58 -9.52 -17.31 -8.29
C ALA A 58 -9.33 -17.43 -9.82
N ALA A 59 -10.37 -17.96 -10.49
CA ALA A 59 -10.45 -17.97 -11.95
C ALA A 59 -10.74 -16.56 -12.51
N THR A 60 -11.53 -15.77 -11.78
CA THR A 60 -11.98 -14.41 -12.13
C THR A 60 -11.69 -13.43 -10.99
N VAL A 61 -12.21 -12.20 -11.05
CA VAL A 61 -12.09 -11.21 -9.97
C VAL A 61 -12.74 -11.74 -8.69
N SER A 62 -11.95 -11.96 -7.64
CA SER A 62 -12.43 -12.46 -6.35
C SER A 62 -13.04 -11.31 -5.52
N SER A 63 -14.30 -11.44 -5.11
CA SER A 63 -14.96 -10.50 -4.20
C SER A 63 -14.24 -10.41 -2.86
N ARG A 64 -13.85 -11.56 -2.30
CA ARG A 64 -13.11 -11.63 -1.04
C ARG A 64 -11.77 -10.90 -1.09
N ALA A 65 -11.05 -11.01 -2.20
CA ALA A 65 -9.81 -10.26 -2.40
C ALA A 65 -10.03 -8.74 -2.47
N VAL A 66 -11.13 -8.29 -3.11
CA VAL A 66 -11.53 -6.88 -3.13
C VAL A 66 -11.88 -6.38 -1.73
N ASP A 67 -12.63 -7.17 -0.95
CA ASP A 67 -13.00 -6.80 0.42
C ASP A 67 -11.76 -6.64 1.31
N LEU A 68 -10.83 -7.60 1.26
CA LEU A 68 -9.57 -7.55 2.01
C LEU A 68 -8.68 -6.36 1.61
N LEU A 69 -8.61 -6.04 0.31
CA LEU A 69 -7.92 -4.85 -0.19
C LEU A 69 -8.55 -3.57 0.39
N ASN A 70 -9.87 -3.48 0.37
CA ASN A 70 -10.61 -2.33 0.87
C ASN A 70 -10.47 -2.15 2.40
N VAL A 71 -10.37 -3.23 3.19
CA VAL A 71 -10.10 -3.13 4.64
C VAL A 71 -8.87 -2.29 4.92
N VAL A 72 -7.80 -2.47 4.13
CA VAL A 72 -6.56 -1.72 4.29
C VAL A 72 -6.67 -0.31 3.70
N ARG A 73 -7.17 -0.21 2.46
CA ARG A 73 -7.23 1.04 1.72
C ARG A 73 -8.15 2.08 2.35
N ASN A 74 -9.31 1.65 2.86
CA ASN A 74 -10.35 2.54 3.41
C ASN A 74 -9.87 3.35 4.62
N ARG A 75 -8.82 2.91 5.32
CA ARG A 75 -8.20 3.65 6.44
C ARG A 75 -7.58 4.98 5.98
N SER A 76 -7.15 5.04 4.73
CA SER A 76 -6.42 6.19 4.16
C SER A 76 -7.28 7.05 3.24
N LEU A 77 -8.51 6.61 2.92
CA LEU A 77 -9.44 7.37 2.08
C LEU A 77 -10.14 8.45 2.89
N ALA A 78 -10.48 9.57 2.23
CA ALA A 78 -11.30 10.62 2.82
C ALA A 78 -12.77 10.18 2.88
N THR A 79 -13.27 9.54 1.80
CA THR A 79 -14.67 9.13 1.65
C THR A 79 -14.76 7.68 1.14
N PRO A 80 -14.56 6.66 2.01
CA PRO A 80 -14.47 5.26 1.57
C PRO A 80 -15.65 4.78 0.73
N ALA A 81 -16.89 5.18 1.08
CA ALA A 81 -18.11 4.72 0.43
C ALA A 81 -18.14 5.00 -1.09
N THR A 82 -17.49 6.06 -1.55
CA THR A 82 -17.48 6.46 -2.98
C THR A 82 -16.14 6.17 -3.68
N GLN A 83 -15.14 5.71 -2.94
CA GLN A 83 -13.75 5.63 -3.40
C GLN A 83 -13.13 4.24 -3.29
N GLN A 84 -13.76 3.35 -2.52
CA GLN A 84 -13.34 1.97 -2.40
C GLN A 84 -13.49 1.23 -3.74
N TYR A 85 -12.70 0.17 -3.91
CA TYR A 85 -12.82 -0.65 -5.10
C TYR A 85 -14.11 -1.48 -5.07
N THR A 86 -14.66 -1.77 -6.23
CA THR A 86 -15.74 -2.74 -6.42
C THR A 86 -15.26 -3.83 -7.36
N VAL A 87 -15.89 -5.01 -7.32
CA VAL A 87 -15.58 -6.10 -8.25
C VAL A 87 -15.72 -5.66 -9.71
N ALA A 88 -16.78 -4.88 -10.01
CA ALA A 88 -17.01 -4.32 -11.33
C ALA A 88 -15.96 -3.27 -11.76
N GLY A 89 -15.17 -2.74 -10.82
CA GLY A 89 -14.07 -1.82 -11.10
C GLY A 89 -12.82 -2.48 -11.68
N PHE A 90 -12.79 -3.81 -11.78
CA PHE A 90 -11.67 -4.57 -12.34
C PHE A 90 -12.09 -5.31 -13.60
N ALA A 91 -11.28 -5.16 -14.67
CA ALA A 91 -11.50 -5.87 -15.94
C ALA A 91 -11.26 -7.38 -15.80
N ASP A 92 -10.25 -7.77 -15.01
CA ASP A 92 -9.87 -9.16 -14.80
C ASP A 92 -9.12 -9.34 -13.45
N LYS A 93 -8.78 -10.59 -13.12
CA LYS A 93 -8.01 -10.88 -11.90
C LYS A 93 -6.61 -10.27 -11.90
N VAL A 94 -6.02 -10.04 -13.08
CA VAL A 94 -4.68 -9.45 -13.21
C VAL A 94 -4.70 -7.98 -12.79
N ALA A 95 -5.75 -7.24 -13.17
CA ALA A 95 -5.99 -5.87 -12.75
C ALA A 95 -6.16 -5.77 -11.23
N LEU A 96 -6.89 -6.72 -10.62
CA LEU A 96 -7.03 -6.81 -9.17
C LEU A 96 -5.67 -7.06 -8.49
N ILE A 97 -4.89 -8.02 -8.97
CA ILE A 97 -3.55 -8.32 -8.43
C ILE A 97 -2.65 -7.08 -8.52
N LYS A 98 -2.66 -6.36 -9.65
CA LYS A 98 -1.90 -5.11 -9.80
C LYS A 98 -2.32 -4.04 -8.79
N ALA A 99 -3.61 -3.91 -8.52
CA ALA A 99 -4.10 -2.97 -7.50
C ALA A 99 -3.66 -3.37 -6.08
N ILE A 100 -3.68 -4.67 -5.74
CA ILE A 100 -3.17 -5.17 -4.46
C ILE A 100 -1.68 -4.86 -4.30
N LEU A 101 -0.86 -5.12 -5.33
CA LEU A 101 0.57 -4.81 -5.30
C LEU A 101 0.85 -3.31 -5.18
N LEU A 102 0.03 -2.48 -5.84
CA LEU A 102 0.12 -1.03 -5.71
C LEU A 102 -0.18 -0.61 -4.26
N GLU A 103 -1.23 -1.17 -3.65
CA GLU A 103 -1.58 -0.87 -2.26
C GLU A 103 -0.48 -1.31 -1.29
N ARG A 104 0.14 -2.49 -1.50
CA ARG A 104 1.31 -2.92 -0.72
C ARG A 104 2.47 -1.92 -0.82
N ARG A 105 2.72 -1.36 -2.00
CA ARG A 105 3.78 -0.35 -2.20
C ARG A 105 3.48 0.93 -1.41
N ILE A 106 2.23 1.36 -1.35
CA ILE A 106 1.83 2.59 -0.66
C ILE A 106 1.81 2.36 0.86
N GLU A 107 1.20 1.26 1.31
CA GLU A 107 1.03 0.96 2.74
C GLU A 107 2.36 0.68 3.45
N PHE A 108 3.28 -0.03 2.79
CA PHE A 108 4.59 -0.41 3.35
C PHE A 108 5.75 0.50 2.90
N LEU A 109 5.44 1.73 2.47
CA LEU A 109 6.46 2.71 2.17
C LEU A 109 7.39 2.88 3.39
N ALA A 110 8.71 2.84 3.13
CA ALA A 110 9.79 2.95 4.11
C ALA A 110 9.87 1.83 5.18
N GLU A 111 9.21 0.68 4.98
CA GLU A 111 9.26 -0.48 5.91
C GLU A 111 10.16 -1.64 5.42
N GLY A 112 11.00 -1.43 4.40
CA GLY A 112 11.91 -2.47 3.90
C GLY A 112 11.28 -3.60 3.06
N LYS A 113 9.94 -3.71 3.03
CA LYS A 113 9.19 -4.79 2.33
C LYS A 113 9.23 -4.74 0.80
N ARG A 114 9.76 -3.67 0.20
CA ARG A 114 9.69 -3.45 -1.25
C ARG A 114 10.53 -4.46 -2.04
N TRP A 115 11.72 -4.79 -1.54
CA TRP A 115 12.64 -5.68 -2.25
C TRP A 115 12.08 -7.10 -2.36
N GLU A 116 11.52 -7.63 -1.28
CA GLU A 116 10.89 -8.94 -1.22
C GLU A 116 9.75 -9.05 -2.25
N ILE A 117 8.88 -8.03 -2.31
CA ILE A 117 7.77 -7.98 -3.27
C ILE A 117 8.28 -7.92 -4.72
N LEU A 118 9.36 -7.15 -4.98
CA LEU A 118 9.92 -7.03 -6.33
C LEU A 118 10.58 -8.34 -6.78
N ALA A 119 11.36 -8.98 -5.91
CA ALA A 119 12.03 -10.25 -6.21
C ALA A 119 11.03 -11.37 -6.55
N ALA A 120 9.88 -11.39 -5.89
CA ALA A 120 8.81 -12.35 -6.17
C ALA A 120 8.14 -12.17 -7.55
N TYR A 121 8.22 -10.97 -8.14
CA TYR A 121 7.54 -10.61 -9.40
C TYR A 121 8.47 -10.42 -10.60
N VAL A 122 9.77 -10.16 -10.39
CA VAL A 122 10.75 -10.03 -11.49
C VAL A 122 11.25 -11.40 -11.98
N ARG A 123 11.11 -12.45 -11.16
CA ARG A 123 11.57 -13.82 -11.48
C ARG A 123 10.47 -14.77 -11.98
N ARG A 124 9.31 -14.25 -12.37
CA ARG A 124 8.19 -15.00 -12.93
C ARG A 124 7.69 -14.32 -14.18
#